data_AF-A0A3D2FDM1-F1
#
_entry.id   AF-A0A3D2FDM1-F1
#
_cell.length_a   1.000
_cell.length_b   1.000
_cell.length_c   1.000
_cell.angle_alpha   90.00
_cell.angle_beta   90.00
_cell.angle_gamma   90.00
#
_symmetry.space_group_name_H-M   'P 1'
#
loop_
_entity.id
_entity.type
_entity.pdbx_description
1 polymer ?
#
loop_
_entity_poly.entity_id
_entity_poly.type
_entity_poly.pdbx_seq_one_letter_code
_entity_poly.pdbx_strand_id
1 'polypeptide(L)'
;MHIEFRHLRTIKAIHEAGGLAKAADLLNTTQSALSHQVKGLEDQAGVELFVRRSKPLKLSAAGTRLLRLAEQVLPQIEATVAEFTGLRDGHSGRMHIAIECHACFEWLFPVLEHFRRDWADVDVDIRPGLAFDALPALMKEEVDLVVSSDPEDIAGVEFIELFDYAPVFVASKDHPLAQKEYIEAADFRGETLITYPVERSRLDIFSQLLIPAKVEPAAVRQAELT
;
A
#
# COMPACT_ATOMS: atom_id res chain seq x y z
N MET A 1 -27.26 -31.52 0.45
CA MET A 1 -27.65 -30.21 1.02
C MET A 1 -26.83 -29.13 0.32
N HIS A 2 -27.50 -28.13 -0.28
CA HIS A 2 -26.83 -26.99 -0.91
C HIS A 2 -27.09 -25.72 -0.10
N ILE A 3 -26.04 -25.13 0.46
CA ILE A 3 -26.11 -23.88 1.21
C ILE A 3 -25.75 -22.73 0.27
N GLU A 4 -26.58 -21.68 0.28
CA GLU A 4 -26.40 -20.49 -0.54
C GLU A 4 -26.36 -19.27 0.39
N PHE A 5 -25.82 -18.13 -0.07
CA PHE A 5 -25.76 -16.91 0.76
C PHE A 5 -27.13 -16.44 1.25
N ARG A 6 -28.19 -16.63 0.45
CA ARG A 6 -29.56 -16.34 0.89
C ARG A 6 -29.96 -17.18 2.11
N HIS A 7 -29.50 -18.42 2.24
CA HIS A 7 -29.80 -19.27 3.41
C HIS A 7 -29.14 -18.72 4.68
N LEU A 8 -27.90 -18.22 4.56
CA LEU A 8 -27.17 -17.59 5.66
C LEU A 8 -27.81 -16.26 6.08
N ARG A 9 -28.23 -15.44 5.11
CA ARG A 9 -28.97 -14.19 5.39
C ARG A 9 -30.32 -14.48 6.06
N THR A 10 -31.05 -15.50 5.60
CA THR A 10 -32.33 -15.91 6.18
C THR A 10 -32.20 -16.33 7.65
N ILE A 11 -31.24 -17.18 8.00
CA ILE A 11 -31.09 -17.64 9.40
C ILE A 11 -30.71 -16.48 10.33
N LYS A 12 -29.80 -15.59 9.88
CA LYS A 12 -29.34 -14.41 10.62
C LYS A 12 -30.49 -13.42 10.83
N ALA A 13 -31.21 -13.06 9.77
CA ALA A 13 -32.32 -12.12 9.85
C ALA A 13 -33.46 -12.64 10.74
N ILE A 14 -33.81 -13.93 10.67
CA ILE A 14 -34.83 -14.52 11.55
C ILE A 14 -34.38 -14.49 13.01
N HIS A 15 -33.10 -14.75 13.29
CA HIS A 15 -32.54 -14.69 14.63
C HIS A 15 -32.59 -13.26 15.20
N GLU A 16 -32.09 -12.28 14.46
CA GLU A 16 -32.03 -10.87 14.86
C GLU A 16 -33.43 -10.26 15.02
N ALA A 17 -34.36 -10.60 14.13
CA ALA A 17 -35.72 -10.06 14.15
C ALA A 17 -36.65 -10.77 15.15
N GLY A 18 -36.25 -11.94 15.67
CA GLY A 18 -37.03 -12.77 16.58
C GLY A 18 -38.29 -13.39 15.97
N GLY A 19 -38.41 -13.39 14.65
CA GLY A 19 -39.60 -13.92 13.95
C GLY A 19 -39.57 -13.76 12.43
N LEU A 20 -40.31 -14.64 11.76
CA LEU A 20 -40.39 -14.72 10.29
C LEU A 20 -40.96 -13.46 9.63
N ALA A 21 -41.95 -12.81 10.24
CA ALA A 21 -42.60 -11.63 9.64
C ALA A 21 -41.61 -10.45 9.53
N LYS A 22 -41.02 -10.05 10.65
CA LYS A 22 -40.02 -8.98 10.69
C LYS A 22 -38.78 -9.29 9.84
N ALA A 23 -38.34 -10.54 9.83
CA ALA A 23 -37.22 -10.96 8.98
C ALA A 23 -37.54 -10.88 7.49
N ALA A 24 -38.79 -11.17 7.10
CA ALA A 24 -39.22 -11.03 5.72
C ALA A 24 -39.22 -9.57 5.27
N ASP A 25 -39.66 -8.65 6.15
CA ASP A 25 -39.58 -7.21 5.91
C ASP A 25 -38.12 -6.75 5.72
N LEU A 26 -37.20 -7.17 6.60
CA LEU A 26 -35.77 -6.84 6.50
C LEU A 26 -35.12 -7.35 5.20
N LEU A 27 -35.59 -8.50 4.70
CA LEU A 27 -35.07 -9.14 3.50
C LEU A 27 -35.83 -8.75 2.22
N ASN A 28 -36.76 -7.79 2.31
CA ASN A 28 -37.62 -7.37 1.19
C ASN A 28 -38.30 -8.56 0.49
N THR A 29 -38.84 -9.49 1.27
CA THR A 29 -39.55 -10.68 0.79
C THR A 29 -40.86 -10.89 1.54
N THR A 30 -41.67 -11.86 1.09
CA THR A 30 -42.90 -12.22 1.80
C THR A 30 -42.62 -13.25 2.90
N GLN A 31 -43.38 -13.20 3.99
CA GLN A 31 -43.29 -14.19 5.07
C GLN A 31 -43.50 -15.64 4.56
N SER A 32 -44.36 -15.83 3.55
CA SER A 32 -44.58 -17.14 2.93
C SER A 32 -43.37 -17.64 2.13
N ALA A 33 -42.71 -16.76 1.37
CA ALA A 33 -41.49 -17.10 0.64
C ALA A 33 -40.36 -17.47 1.59
N LEU A 34 -40.16 -16.69 2.66
CA LEU A 34 -39.14 -16.94 3.68
C LEU A 34 -39.39 -18.27 4.41
N SER A 35 -40.67 -18.55 4.76
CA SER A 35 -41.05 -19.82 5.36
C SER A 35 -40.81 -21.01 4.44
N HIS A 36 -41.09 -20.87 3.14
CA HIS A 36 -40.83 -21.93 2.16
C HIS A 36 -39.33 -22.18 1.99
N GLN A 37 -38.51 -21.12 1.98
CA GLN A 37 -37.06 -21.24 1.91
C GLN A 37 -36.48 -21.97 3.12
N VAL A 38 -36.93 -21.64 4.34
CA VAL A 38 -36.52 -22.34 5.56
C VAL A 38 -36.91 -23.81 5.49
N LYS A 39 -38.16 -24.11 5.11
CA LYS A 39 -38.64 -25.48 4.99
C LYS A 39 -37.82 -26.28 3.97
N GLY A 40 -37.56 -25.71 2.80
CA GLY A 40 -36.73 -26.36 1.78
C GLY A 40 -35.31 -26.65 2.27
N LEU A 41 -34.75 -25.77 3.11
CA LEU A 41 -33.43 -25.98 3.71
C LEU A 41 -33.45 -27.09 4.78
N GLU A 42 -34.50 -27.13 5.62
CA GLU A 42 -34.73 -28.21 6.59
C GLU A 42 -34.91 -29.57 5.90
N ASP A 43 -35.70 -29.61 4.81
CA ASP A 43 -35.93 -30.82 4.00
C ASP A 43 -34.62 -31.34 3.39
N GLN A 44 -33.75 -30.44 2.89
CA GLN A 44 -32.43 -30.83 2.38
C GLN A 44 -31.44 -31.26 3.46
N ALA A 45 -31.54 -30.67 4.65
CA ALA A 45 -30.66 -30.96 5.77
C ALA A 45 -31.07 -32.22 6.56
N GLY A 46 -32.34 -32.63 6.43
CA GLY A 46 -32.93 -33.72 7.21
C GLY A 46 -33.09 -33.39 8.70
N VAL A 47 -32.94 -32.12 9.08
CA VAL A 47 -33.02 -31.63 10.46
C VAL A 47 -33.73 -30.29 10.52
N GLU A 48 -34.44 -30.06 11.61
CA GLU A 48 -35.11 -28.78 11.87
C GLU A 48 -34.08 -27.73 12.27
N LEU A 49 -34.18 -26.53 11.71
CA LEU A 49 -33.38 -25.37 12.06
C LEU A 49 -34.06 -24.53 13.14
N PHE A 50 -35.37 -24.69 13.31
CA PHE A 50 -36.16 -23.99 14.33
C PHE A 50 -36.92 -24.96 15.24
N VAL A 51 -37.11 -24.56 16.50
CA VAL A 51 -37.91 -25.34 17.45
C VAL A 51 -39.40 -25.13 17.17
N ARG A 52 -40.11 -26.20 16.80
CA ARG A 52 -41.56 -26.17 16.58
C ARG A 52 -42.30 -25.57 17.77
N ARG A 53 -43.31 -24.73 17.47
CA ARG A 53 -44.24 -24.12 18.46
C ARG A 53 -43.58 -23.26 19.54
N SER A 54 -42.34 -22.82 19.34
CA SER A 54 -41.71 -21.83 20.22
C SER A 54 -42.28 -20.42 19.98
N LYS A 55 -42.65 -19.72 21.06
CA LYS A 55 -42.99 -18.29 21.07
C LYS A 55 -42.15 -17.61 22.15
N PRO A 56 -41.13 -16.81 21.82
CA PRO A 56 -40.68 -16.43 20.47
C PRO A 56 -40.05 -17.60 19.70
N LEU A 57 -39.91 -17.44 18.38
CA LEU A 57 -39.28 -18.43 17.50
C LEU A 57 -37.82 -18.65 17.91
N LYS A 58 -37.44 -19.89 18.23
CA LYS A 58 -36.08 -20.25 18.67
C LYS A 58 -35.37 -21.13 17.66
N LEU A 59 -34.06 -20.95 17.55
CA LEU A 59 -33.18 -21.84 16.79
C LEU A 59 -33.07 -23.20 17.48
N SER A 60 -32.99 -24.26 16.66
CA SER A 60 -32.58 -25.57 17.12
C SER A 60 -31.06 -25.63 17.30
N ALA A 61 -30.52 -26.78 17.73
CA ALA A 61 -29.08 -27.01 17.72
C ALA A 61 -28.47 -26.90 16.31
N ALA A 62 -29.18 -27.38 15.29
CA ALA A 62 -28.76 -27.26 13.89
C ALA A 62 -28.86 -25.80 13.39
N GLY A 63 -29.94 -25.10 13.75
CA GLY A 63 -30.10 -23.67 13.43
C GLY A 63 -29.00 -22.81 14.06
N THR A 64 -28.60 -23.10 15.29
CA THR A 64 -27.50 -22.40 15.97
C THR A 64 -26.15 -22.61 15.27
N ARG A 65 -25.90 -23.82 14.75
CA ARG A 65 -24.69 -24.09 13.94
C ARG A 65 -24.71 -23.33 12.63
N LEU A 66 -25.86 -23.26 11.96
CA LEU A 66 -26.01 -22.51 10.71
C LEU A 66 -25.89 -20.99 10.94
N LEU A 67 -26.41 -20.47 12.05
CA LEU A 67 -26.24 -19.08 12.45
C LEU A 67 -24.75 -18.75 12.62
N ARG A 68 -24.00 -19.58 13.35
CA ARG A 68 -22.56 -19.38 13.53
C ARG A 68 -21.81 -19.34 12.20
N LEU A 69 -22.19 -20.20 11.25
CA LEU A 69 -21.63 -20.16 9.90
C LEU A 69 -21.97 -18.84 9.20
N ALA A 70 -23.21 -18.35 9.32
CA ALA A 70 -23.61 -17.07 8.75
C ALA A 70 -22.83 -15.89 9.36
N GLU A 71 -22.63 -15.89 10.68
CA GLU A 71 -21.84 -14.88 11.41
C GLU A 71 -20.36 -14.88 11.04
N GLN A 72 -19.82 -16.01 10.55
CA GLN A 72 -18.44 -16.10 10.07
C GLN A 72 -18.31 -15.70 8.60
N VAL A 73 -19.22 -16.18 7.75
CA VAL A 73 -19.08 -16.06 6.29
C VAL A 73 -19.60 -14.74 5.76
N LEU A 74 -20.72 -14.23 6.27
CA LEU A 74 -21.30 -12.99 5.76
C LEU A 74 -20.37 -11.77 5.95
N PRO A 75 -19.71 -11.57 7.11
CA PRO A 75 -18.78 -10.46 7.26
C PRO A 75 -17.55 -10.56 6.36
N GLN A 76 -17.05 -11.76 6.07
CA GLN A 76 -15.92 -11.95 5.15
C GLN A 76 -16.29 -11.50 3.73
N ILE A 77 -17.50 -11.83 3.28
CA ILE A 77 -17.99 -11.38 1.96
C ILE A 77 -18.20 -9.88 1.94
N GLU A 78 -18.80 -9.31 3.00
CA GLU A 78 -18.99 -7.86 3.12
C GLU A 78 -17.65 -7.11 3.10
N ALA A 79 -16.63 -7.63 3.78
CA ALA A 79 -15.28 -7.08 3.76
C ALA A 79 -14.66 -7.14 2.35
N THR A 80 -14.70 -8.28 1.67
CA THR A 80 -14.16 -8.39 0.30
C THR A 80 -14.92 -7.50 -0.70
N VAL A 81 -16.23 -7.33 -0.55
CA VAL A 81 -17.01 -6.41 -1.39
C VAL A 81 -16.62 -4.94 -1.09
N ALA A 82 -16.38 -4.61 0.18
CA ALA A 82 -15.88 -3.29 0.57
C ALA A 82 -14.47 -3.03 0.02
N GLU A 83 -13.57 -4.03 0.02
CA GLU A 83 -12.26 -3.96 -0.63
C GLU A 83 -12.40 -3.67 -2.12
N PHE A 84 -13.35 -4.30 -2.83
CA PHE A 84 -13.59 -3.99 -4.24
C PHE A 84 -14.11 -2.57 -4.48
N THR A 85 -14.82 -2.00 -3.51
CA THR A 85 -15.30 -0.61 -3.58
C THR A 85 -14.14 0.35 -3.29
N GLY A 86 -13.34 0.06 -2.28
CA GLY A 86 -12.13 0.83 -1.96
C GLY A 86 -11.05 0.79 -3.05
N LEU A 87 -10.92 -0.34 -3.75
CA LEU A 87 -10.07 -0.47 -4.95
C LEU A 87 -10.60 0.32 -6.15
N ARG A 88 -11.93 0.45 -6.28
CA ARG A 88 -12.55 1.23 -7.37
C ARG A 88 -12.40 2.73 -7.18
N ASP A 89 -12.44 3.19 -5.93
CA ASP A 89 -12.44 4.61 -5.60
C ASP A 89 -11.04 5.12 -5.21
N GLY A 90 -10.01 4.25 -5.16
CA GLY A 90 -8.62 4.62 -4.86
C GLY A 90 -8.36 5.03 -3.40
N HIS A 91 -9.37 4.89 -2.52
CA HIS A 91 -9.29 5.35 -1.14
C HIS A 91 -8.66 4.35 -0.18
N SER A 92 -8.48 3.09 -0.58
CA SER A 92 -7.85 2.06 0.28
C SER A 92 -6.93 1.15 -0.54
N GLY A 93 -5.80 0.75 0.03
CA GLY A 93 -4.85 -0.13 -0.64
C GLY A 93 -3.44 0.04 -0.10
N ARG A 94 -2.45 -0.54 -0.79
CA ARG A 94 -1.04 -0.39 -0.46
C ARG A 94 -0.31 0.27 -1.62
N MET A 95 0.50 1.29 -1.33
CA MET A 95 1.36 1.97 -2.29
C MET A 95 2.82 1.67 -1.95
N HIS A 96 3.51 1.03 -2.87
CA HIS A 96 4.91 0.68 -2.80
C HIS A 96 5.76 1.74 -3.52
N ILE A 97 6.65 2.40 -2.78
CA ILE A 97 7.55 3.42 -3.31
C ILE A 97 9.00 2.94 -3.17
N ALA A 98 9.75 2.99 -4.27
CA ALA A 98 11.21 2.86 -4.24
C ALA A 98 11.87 4.23 -4.46
N ILE A 99 13.05 4.41 -3.89
CA ILE A 99 13.80 5.67 -3.92
C ILE A 99 15.24 5.36 -4.33
N GLU A 100 15.74 6.02 -5.37
CA GLU A 100 17.13 5.91 -5.83
C GLU A 100 17.99 7.11 -5.38
N CYS A 101 17.35 8.22 -4.99
CA CYS A 101 18.00 9.45 -4.57
C CYS A 101 17.93 9.65 -3.05
N HIS A 102 19.09 9.62 -2.36
CA HIS A 102 19.14 9.91 -0.91
C HIS A 102 18.67 11.32 -0.56
N ALA A 103 18.89 12.30 -1.45
CA ALA A 103 18.41 13.67 -1.26
C ALA A 103 16.87 13.76 -1.19
N CYS A 104 16.16 12.70 -1.62
CA CYS A 104 14.71 12.73 -1.72
C CYS A 104 13.98 12.52 -0.39
N PHE A 105 14.65 11.99 0.63
CA PHE A 105 14.02 11.74 1.93
C PHE A 105 13.52 13.02 2.62
N GLU A 106 14.27 14.13 2.50
CA GLU A 106 13.99 15.37 3.22
C GLU A 106 12.65 16.00 2.82
N TRP A 107 12.34 16.01 1.52
CA TRP A 107 11.08 16.57 1.01
C TRP A 107 9.96 15.52 0.93
N LEU A 108 10.29 14.25 0.65
CA LEU A 108 9.29 13.22 0.42
C LEU A 108 8.53 12.87 1.71
N PHE A 109 9.21 12.76 2.85
CA PHE A 109 8.56 12.40 4.11
C PHE A 109 7.48 13.40 4.55
N PRO A 110 7.71 14.73 4.53
CA PRO A 110 6.65 15.71 4.76
C PRO A 110 5.46 15.57 3.81
N VAL A 111 5.71 15.30 2.52
CA VAL A 111 4.66 15.09 1.52
C VAL A 111 3.84 13.83 1.84
N LEU A 112 4.51 12.73 2.17
CA LEU A 112 3.85 11.48 2.55
C LEU A 112 3.08 11.60 3.87
N GLU A 113 3.54 12.43 4.81
CA GLU A 113 2.79 12.72 6.03
C GLU A 113 1.48 13.45 5.71
N HIS A 114 1.50 14.41 4.80
CA HIS A 114 0.28 15.08 4.34
C HIS A 114 -0.64 14.11 3.60
N PHE A 115 -0.10 13.32 2.68
CA PHE A 115 -0.83 12.30 1.93
C PHE A 115 -1.59 11.33 2.85
N ARG A 116 -0.93 10.83 3.90
CA ARG A 116 -1.55 9.90 4.88
C ARG A 116 -2.70 10.52 5.67
N ARG A 117 -2.79 11.85 5.78
CA ARG A 117 -3.92 12.53 6.45
C ARG A 117 -5.14 12.59 5.54
N ASP A 118 -4.91 12.86 4.25
CA ASP A 118 -5.97 12.97 3.26
C ASP A 118 -6.45 11.59 2.76
N TRP A 119 -5.58 10.58 2.83
CA TRP A 119 -5.81 9.20 2.37
C TRP A 119 -5.49 8.19 3.47
N ALA A 120 -6.22 8.28 4.59
CA ALA A 120 -5.93 7.52 5.81
C ALA A 120 -5.99 5.98 5.66
N ASP A 121 -6.73 5.48 4.68
CA ASP A 121 -6.89 4.04 4.43
C ASP A 121 -5.87 3.48 3.40
N VAL A 122 -4.92 4.31 2.93
CA VAL A 122 -3.80 3.88 2.08
C VAL A 122 -2.55 3.62 2.92
N ASP A 123 -2.05 2.38 2.86
CA ASP A 123 -0.77 1.99 3.48
C ASP A 123 0.39 2.32 2.53
N VAL A 124 1.28 3.24 2.93
CA VAL A 124 2.45 3.61 2.14
C VAL A 124 3.67 2.86 2.66
N ASP A 125 4.30 2.07 1.79
CA ASP A 125 5.48 1.26 2.09
C ASP A 125 6.66 1.72 1.22
N ILE A 126 7.68 2.29 1.86
CA ILE A 126 8.91 2.72 1.21
C ILE A 126 9.91 1.58 1.34
N ARG A 127 10.44 1.10 0.20
CA ARG A 127 11.42 0.02 0.15
C ARG A 127 12.84 0.56 -0.07
N PRO A 128 13.58 0.94 0.99
CA PRO A 128 14.93 1.50 0.87
C PRO A 128 15.94 0.48 0.31
N GLY A 129 15.63 -0.82 0.32
CA GLY A 129 16.50 -1.88 -0.19
C GLY A 129 16.53 -2.05 -1.72
N LEU A 130 15.73 -1.27 -2.46
CA LEU A 130 15.63 -1.35 -3.93
C LEU A 130 16.44 -0.29 -4.67
N ALA A 131 17.30 0.50 -4.01
CA ALA A 131 18.07 1.57 -4.67
C ALA A 131 18.94 1.13 -5.87
N PHE A 132 19.16 -0.17 -6.06
CA PHE A 132 19.90 -0.74 -7.20
C PHE A 132 19.02 -1.43 -8.23
N ASP A 133 17.74 -1.67 -7.91
CA ASP A 133 16.78 -2.44 -8.72
C ASP A 133 15.40 -1.74 -8.78
N ALA A 134 15.31 -0.43 -8.53
CA ALA A 134 14.03 0.25 -8.41
C ALA A 134 13.27 0.30 -9.74
N LEU A 135 13.94 0.70 -10.84
CA LEU A 135 13.34 0.68 -12.18
C LEU A 135 13.02 -0.75 -12.66
N PRO A 136 13.89 -1.75 -12.51
CA PRO A 136 13.52 -3.15 -12.73
C PRO A 136 12.32 -3.64 -11.89
N ALA A 137 12.23 -3.22 -10.62
CA ALA A 137 11.11 -3.55 -9.75
C ALA A 137 9.81 -2.89 -10.22
N LEU A 138 9.88 -1.64 -10.71
CA LEU A 138 8.74 -0.93 -11.31
C LEU A 138 8.23 -1.67 -12.55
N MET A 139 9.13 -2.09 -13.44
CA MET A 139 8.76 -2.86 -14.64
C MET A 139 8.15 -4.23 -14.33
N LYS A 140 8.47 -4.81 -13.17
CA LYS A 140 7.90 -6.08 -12.68
C LYS A 140 6.64 -5.87 -11.84
N GLU A 141 6.18 -4.64 -11.68
CA GLU A 141 5.03 -4.27 -10.84
C GLU A 141 5.24 -4.64 -9.36
N GLU A 142 6.50 -4.72 -8.91
CA GLU A 142 6.86 -4.98 -7.50
C GLU A 142 6.80 -3.72 -6.64
N VAL A 143 6.83 -2.54 -7.29
CA VAL A 143 6.60 -1.21 -6.74
C VAL A 143 5.70 -0.40 -7.68
N ASP A 144 4.99 0.59 -7.14
CA ASP A 144 4.03 1.42 -7.88
C ASP A 144 4.66 2.72 -8.38
N LEU A 145 5.67 3.23 -7.66
CA LEU A 145 6.37 4.48 -7.96
C LEU A 145 7.86 4.37 -7.65
N VAL A 146 8.68 4.99 -8.49
CA VAL A 146 10.10 5.21 -8.24
C VAL A 146 10.38 6.71 -8.18
N VAL A 147 11.06 7.15 -7.13
CA VAL A 147 11.61 8.51 -7.03
C VAL A 147 13.09 8.46 -7.39
N SER A 148 13.45 9.04 -8.53
CA SER A 148 14.81 9.02 -9.09
C SER A 148 15.25 10.41 -9.52
N SER A 149 16.57 10.62 -9.58
CA SER A 149 17.22 11.86 -10.04
C SER A 149 17.59 11.84 -11.52
N ASP A 150 17.69 10.64 -12.11
CA ASP A 150 18.29 10.45 -13.43
C ASP A 150 17.27 9.75 -14.34
N PRO A 151 16.48 10.50 -15.12
CA PRO A 151 15.50 9.91 -16.02
C PRO A 151 16.18 9.15 -17.17
N GLU A 152 15.65 7.97 -17.47
CA GLU A 152 16.11 7.10 -18.56
C GLU A 152 14.99 6.88 -19.60
N ASP A 153 15.36 6.66 -20.87
CA ASP A 153 14.38 6.28 -21.91
C ASP A 153 14.10 4.76 -21.82
N ILE A 154 13.13 4.39 -20.99
CA ILE A 154 12.74 3.01 -20.72
C ILE A 154 11.33 2.77 -21.25
N ALA A 155 11.19 1.81 -22.16
CA ALA A 155 9.90 1.44 -22.71
C ALA A 155 8.92 0.99 -21.61
N GLY A 156 7.77 1.66 -21.54
CA GLY A 156 6.72 1.37 -20.56
C GLY A 156 6.89 2.07 -19.20
N VAL A 157 7.90 2.92 -19.06
CA VAL A 157 8.08 3.78 -17.87
C VAL A 157 7.87 5.24 -18.28
N GLU A 158 7.06 5.95 -17.51
CA GLU A 158 6.86 7.38 -17.67
C GLU A 158 7.59 8.11 -16.53
N PHE A 159 8.44 9.08 -16.90
CA PHE A 159 9.09 9.96 -15.94
C PHE A 159 8.34 11.29 -15.86
N ILE A 160 7.92 11.65 -14.66
CA ILE A 160 7.26 12.93 -14.38
C ILE A 160 8.24 13.81 -13.61
N GLU A 161 8.61 14.94 -14.23
CA GLU A 161 9.46 15.94 -13.60
C GLU A 161 8.73 16.60 -12.42
N LEU A 162 9.35 16.55 -11.24
CA LEU A 162 8.79 17.17 -10.03
C LEU A 162 9.36 18.58 -9.83
N PHE A 163 10.68 18.72 -9.82
CA PHE A 163 11.41 19.96 -9.65
C PHE A 163 12.92 19.75 -9.87
N ASP A 164 13.63 20.83 -10.11
CA ASP A 164 15.09 20.85 -10.15
C ASP A 164 15.71 20.80 -8.75
N TYR A 165 16.87 20.15 -8.63
CA TYR A 165 17.75 20.27 -7.48
C TYR A 165 19.19 20.52 -7.92
N ALA A 166 19.97 21.22 -7.08
CA ALA A 166 21.36 21.55 -7.38
C ALA A 166 22.28 20.98 -6.30
N PRO A 167 23.13 19.97 -6.62
CA PRO A 167 24.18 19.55 -5.71
C PRO A 167 25.21 20.67 -5.56
N VAL A 168 25.48 21.07 -4.32
CA VAL A 168 26.44 22.14 -4.00
C VAL A 168 27.65 21.61 -3.27
N PHE A 169 28.80 22.27 -3.46
CA PHE A 169 29.99 22.02 -2.68
C PHE A 169 29.83 22.58 -1.25
N VAL A 170 30.16 21.77 -0.26
CA VAL A 170 30.13 22.16 1.16
C VAL A 170 31.51 21.94 1.76
N ALA A 171 32.03 22.97 2.44
CA ALA A 171 33.29 22.90 3.17
C ALA A 171 33.22 23.75 4.44
N SER A 172 34.25 23.61 5.29
CA SER A 172 34.45 24.54 6.41
C SER A 172 34.55 25.98 5.89
N LYS A 173 33.99 26.94 6.64
CA LYS A 173 34.13 28.37 6.36
C LYS A 173 35.61 28.83 6.26
N ASP A 174 36.50 28.12 6.96
CA ASP A 174 37.93 28.42 7.04
C ASP A 174 38.72 27.67 5.94
N HIS A 175 38.04 26.87 5.10
CA HIS A 175 38.66 26.15 4.00
C HIS A 175 39.05 27.11 2.87
N PRO A 176 40.23 26.99 2.25
CA PRO A 176 40.66 27.88 1.16
C PRO A 176 39.64 27.96 0.01
N LEU A 177 39.07 26.82 -0.38
CA LEU A 177 38.04 26.77 -1.43
C LEU A 177 36.73 27.49 -1.06
N ALA A 178 36.43 27.71 0.22
CA ALA A 178 35.23 28.45 0.64
C ALA A 178 35.30 29.95 0.30
N GLN A 179 36.48 30.46 -0.08
CA GLN A 179 36.67 31.86 -0.49
C GLN A 179 36.50 32.07 -2.00
N LYS A 180 36.35 30.99 -2.78
CA LYS A 180 36.12 31.09 -4.23
C LYS A 180 34.64 31.29 -4.51
N GLU A 181 34.34 32.09 -5.54
CA GLU A 181 32.97 32.29 -6.03
C GLU A 181 32.41 31.02 -6.68
N TYR A 182 33.25 30.28 -7.42
CA TYR A 182 32.91 29.00 -8.03
C TYR A 182 34.07 28.00 -7.86
N ILE A 183 33.70 26.72 -7.74
CA ILE A 183 34.65 25.60 -7.64
C ILE A 183 34.79 24.94 -9.00
N GLU A 184 36.02 24.65 -9.37
CA GLU A 184 36.38 23.97 -10.61
C GLU A 184 36.92 22.56 -10.33
N ALA A 185 36.88 21.68 -11.33
CA ALA A 185 37.39 20.31 -11.17
C ALA A 185 38.84 20.27 -10.67
N ALA A 186 39.71 21.19 -11.15
CA ALA A 186 41.12 21.22 -10.77
C ALA A 186 41.36 21.52 -9.29
N ASP A 187 40.42 22.20 -8.62
CA ASP A 187 40.52 22.54 -7.20
C ASP A 187 40.58 21.28 -6.32
N PHE A 188 40.03 20.16 -6.78
CA PHE A 188 39.96 18.94 -5.98
C PHE A 188 41.28 18.17 -5.89
N ARG A 189 42.29 18.43 -6.76
CA ARG A 189 43.54 17.63 -6.84
C ARG A 189 44.29 17.48 -5.51
N GLY A 190 44.21 18.49 -4.65
CA GLY A 190 44.86 18.51 -3.34
C GLY A 190 43.95 18.13 -2.17
N GLU A 191 42.67 17.88 -2.43
CA GLU A 191 41.64 17.84 -1.41
C GLU A 191 41.20 16.43 -1.05
N THR A 192 40.74 16.27 0.19
CA THR A 192 40.02 15.06 0.61
C THR A 192 38.53 15.27 0.39
N LEU A 193 37.94 14.52 -0.54
CA LEU A 193 36.51 14.56 -0.79
C LEU A 193 35.78 13.60 0.15
N ILE A 194 34.74 14.09 0.84
CA ILE A 194 33.87 13.27 1.66
C ILE A 194 32.63 12.92 0.84
N THR A 195 32.31 11.63 0.69
CA THR A 195 31.19 11.17 -0.15
C THR A 195 30.32 10.14 0.54
N TYR A 196 29.15 9.87 -0.03
CA TYR A 196 28.36 8.70 0.35
C TYR A 196 29.09 7.38 -0.02
N PRO A 197 28.77 6.27 0.67
CA PRO A 197 29.38 4.97 0.42
C PRO A 197 28.77 4.26 -0.80
N VAL A 198 28.81 4.91 -1.97
CA VAL A 198 28.33 4.37 -3.26
C VAL A 198 29.43 4.41 -4.32
N GLU A 199 29.20 3.76 -5.46
CA GLU A 199 30.14 3.77 -6.58
C GLU A 199 30.37 5.18 -7.13
N ARG A 200 31.60 5.46 -7.58
CA ARG A 200 31.98 6.79 -8.12
C ARG A 200 31.13 7.22 -9.30
N SER A 201 30.73 6.28 -10.18
CA SER A 201 29.86 6.56 -11.32
C SER A 201 28.50 7.13 -10.93
N ARG A 202 28.04 6.90 -9.69
CA ARG A 202 26.76 7.36 -9.14
C ARG A 202 26.84 8.67 -8.36
N LEU A 203 28.04 9.24 -8.24
CA LEU A 203 28.25 10.51 -7.55
C LEU A 203 28.39 11.60 -8.60
N ASP A 204 27.48 12.57 -8.63
CA ASP A 204 27.50 13.67 -9.63
C ASP A 204 28.83 14.40 -9.69
N ILE A 205 29.47 14.61 -8.54
CA ILE A 205 30.81 15.20 -8.46
C ILE A 205 31.83 14.42 -9.29
N PHE A 206 31.73 13.09 -9.34
CA PHE A 206 32.59 12.26 -10.17
C PHE A 206 32.09 12.15 -11.60
N SER A 207 30.83 11.75 -11.81
CA SER A 207 30.28 11.48 -13.15
C SER A 207 30.19 12.73 -14.02
N GLN A 208 29.82 13.88 -13.43
CA GLN A 208 29.56 15.12 -14.17
C GLN A 208 30.75 16.09 -14.15
N LEU A 209 31.59 16.10 -13.11
CA LEU A 209 32.69 17.08 -12.98
C LEU A 209 34.09 16.45 -13.09
N LEU A 210 34.46 15.53 -12.19
CA LEU A 210 35.85 15.08 -12.05
C LEU A 210 36.30 14.11 -13.14
N ILE A 211 35.48 13.11 -13.49
CA ILE A 211 35.81 12.11 -14.53
C ILE A 211 35.93 12.78 -15.90
N PRO A 212 34.96 13.61 -16.37
CA PRO A 212 35.09 14.30 -17.65
C PRO A 212 36.32 15.21 -17.71
N ALA A 213 36.68 15.86 -16.59
CA ALA A 213 37.85 16.72 -16.48
C ALA A 213 39.18 15.96 -16.27
N LYS A 214 39.14 14.63 -16.10
CA LYS A 214 40.30 13.77 -15.78
C LYS A 214 41.05 14.27 -14.54
N VAL A 215 40.31 14.63 -13.51
CA VAL A 215 40.85 15.06 -12.21
C VAL A 215 40.53 14.00 -11.16
N GLU A 216 41.50 13.68 -10.32
CA GLU A 216 41.32 12.86 -9.14
C GLU A 216 41.57 13.72 -7.89
N PRO A 217 40.76 13.58 -6.84
CA PRO A 217 41.06 14.20 -5.57
C PRO A 217 42.27 13.54 -4.89
N ALA A 218 42.87 14.21 -3.91
CA ALA A 218 44.01 13.64 -3.17
C ALA A 218 43.59 12.39 -2.38
N ALA A 219 42.38 12.41 -1.82
CA ALA A 219 41.78 11.28 -1.14
C ALA A 219 40.25 11.30 -1.22
N VAL A 220 39.62 10.15 -1.04
CA VAL A 220 38.17 10.01 -0.87
C VAL A 220 37.91 9.33 0.47
N ARG A 221 37.06 9.93 1.29
CA ARG A 221 36.59 9.35 2.55
C ARG A 221 35.08 9.18 2.48
N GLN A 222 34.59 7.99 2.80
CA GLN A 222 33.14 7.76 2.87
C GLN A 222 32.62 8.19 4.24
N ALA A 223 31.47 8.88 4.27
CA ALA A 223 30.75 9.14 5.50
C ALA A 223 29.98 7.87 5.90
N GLU A 224 30.19 7.41 7.13
CA GLU A 224 29.38 6.31 7.69
C GLU A 224 27.99 6.87 8.05
N LEU A 225 26.94 6.19 7.61
CA LEU A 225 25.56 6.50 7.99
C LEU A 225 25.37 6.06 9.46
N THR A 226 25.30 7.01 10.38
CA THR A 226 24.90 6.79 11.78
C THR A 226 23.39 6.81 11.94
#